data_AF-A0A3E2X1L8-F1
#
_entry.id   AF-A0A3E2X1L8-F1
#
_cell.length_a   1.000
_cell.length_b   1.000
_cell.length_c   1.000
_cell.angle_alpha   90.00
_cell.angle_beta   90.00
_cell.angle_gamma   90.00
#
_symmetry.space_group_name_H-M   'P 1'
#
loop_
_entity.id
_entity.type
_entity.pdbx_description
1 polymer ?
#
loop_
_entity_poly.entity_id
_entity_poly.type
_entity_poly.pdbx_seq_one_letter_code
_entity_poly.pdbx_strand_id
1 'polypeptide(L)'
;MKLLVDTREQNTEKLRDRISACGLPHERRKLDVGDYSCACILPDGSELDFSKFIVIERKMNLDELCQCFGRERARFEREFDRAAEAGIRIYLLVEGGTWEKVYNGKYRSLFAPQALVASIDAFRARYGMQLDFCKAETTGRLIHDILYRELKEYLEGMEE
;
A
#
# COMPACT_ATOMS: atom_id res chain seq x y z
N MET A 1 -2.21 -13.03 13.26
CA MET A 1 -2.07 -12.43 11.92
C MET A 1 -0.66 -12.69 11.39
N LYS A 2 -0.53 -12.86 10.08
CA LYS A 2 0.72 -13.07 9.34
C LYS A 2 0.77 -12.06 8.20
N LEU A 3 1.93 -11.44 7.98
CA LEU A 3 2.16 -10.51 6.88
C LEU A 3 2.30 -11.29 5.56
N LEU A 4 1.55 -10.91 4.54
CA LEU A 4 1.75 -11.37 3.17
C LEU A 4 2.60 -10.34 2.43
N VAL A 5 3.70 -10.80 1.82
CA VAL A 5 4.62 -9.96 1.06
C VAL A 5 4.63 -10.46 -0.38
N ASP A 6 4.38 -9.57 -1.34
CA ASP A 6 4.36 -9.92 -2.75
C ASP A 6 5.68 -10.56 -3.20
N THR A 7 5.61 -11.60 -4.02
CA THR A 7 6.80 -12.34 -4.48
C THR A 7 7.69 -11.55 -5.45
N ARG A 8 7.20 -10.45 -6.03
CA ARG A 8 7.96 -9.56 -6.92
C ARG A 8 8.85 -8.59 -6.14
N GLU A 9 8.57 -8.34 -4.85
CA GLU A 9 9.43 -7.50 -4.01
C GLU A 9 10.83 -8.15 -3.91
N GLN A 10 11.88 -7.38 -4.19
CA GLN A 10 13.24 -7.93 -4.18
C GLN A 10 13.75 -8.16 -2.76
N ASN A 11 14.40 -9.30 -2.51
CA ASN A 11 14.96 -9.65 -1.20
C ASN A 11 16.22 -8.83 -0.86
N THR A 12 16.02 -7.55 -0.57
CA THR A 12 17.04 -6.58 -0.17
C THR A 12 17.11 -6.45 1.35
N GLU A 13 18.20 -5.89 1.87
CA GLU A 13 18.33 -5.54 3.29
C GLU A 13 17.18 -4.62 3.75
N LYS A 14 16.86 -3.59 2.97
CA LYS A 14 15.75 -2.67 3.27
C LYS A 14 14.39 -3.36 3.36
N LEU A 15 14.14 -4.39 2.53
CA LEU A 15 12.92 -5.18 2.64
C LEU A 15 12.90 -5.96 3.96
N ARG A 16 14.02 -6.60 4.33
CA ARG A 16 14.14 -7.36 5.58
C ARG A 16 13.96 -6.47 6.80
N ASP A 17 14.56 -5.28 6.79
CA ASP A 17 14.39 -4.29 7.86
C ASP A 17 12.93 -3.87 8.01
N ARG A 18 12.23 -3.64 6.89
CA ARG A 18 10.81 -3.29 6.89
C ARG A 18 9.93 -4.43 7.40
N ILE A 19 10.17 -5.66 6.97
CA ILE A 19 9.46 -6.85 7.47
C ILE A 19 9.73 -7.04 8.96
N SER A 20 10.99 -6.89 9.40
CA SER A 20 11.37 -6.97 10.82
C SER A 20 10.66 -5.90 11.65
N ALA A 21 10.62 -4.65 11.16
CA ALA A 21 9.93 -3.55 11.82
C ALA A 21 8.40 -3.70 11.84
N CYS A 22 7.81 -4.49 10.94
CA CYS A 22 6.41 -4.86 10.97
C CYS A 22 6.08 -5.80 12.14
N GLY A 23 7.05 -6.59 12.61
CA GLY A 23 6.91 -7.40 13.83
C GLY A 23 6.00 -8.63 13.71
N LEU A 24 5.55 -8.98 12.50
CA LEU A 24 4.71 -10.14 12.24
C LEU A 24 5.52 -11.30 11.63
N PRO A 25 5.13 -12.56 11.88
CA PRO A 25 5.48 -13.65 10.98
C PRO A 25 5.09 -13.28 9.55
N HIS A 26 5.91 -13.61 8.56
CA HIS A 26 5.65 -13.24 7.17
C HIS A 26 5.69 -14.45 6.24
N GLU A 27 4.98 -14.33 5.12
CA GLU A 27 4.97 -15.28 4.03
C GLU A 27 5.11 -14.53 2.71
N ARG A 28 5.95 -15.07 1.82
CA ARG A 28 6.09 -14.59 0.44
C ARG A 28 4.98 -15.23 -0.40
N ARG A 29 4.04 -14.44 -0.89
CA ARG A 29 2.88 -14.90 -1.66
C ARG A 29 2.69 -14.01 -2.88
N LYS A 30 2.29 -14.55 -4.03
CA LYS A 30 1.94 -13.72 -5.19
C LYS A 30 0.62 -13.00 -4.88
N LEU A 31 0.62 -11.67 -4.96
CA LEU A 31 -0.59 -10.85 -4.88
C LEU A 31 -0.96 -10.38 -6.30
N ASP A 32 -2.25 -10.25 -6.59
CA ASP A 32 -2.70 -9.77 -7.91
C ASP A 32 -2.49 -8.26 -8.08
N VAL A 33 -2.56 -7.53 -6.96
CA VAL A 33 -2.35 -6.08 -6.80
C VAL A 33 -1.68 -5.81 -5.44
N GLY A 34 -0.98 -4.68 -5.32
CA GLY A 34 -0.30 -4.29 -4.07
C GLY A 34 0.99 -5.06 -3.78
N ASP A 35 1.71 -4.59 -2.76
CA ASP A 35 2.97 -5.18 -2.29
C ASP A 35 2.80 -5.97 -0.98
N TYR A 36 1.84 -5.57 -0.14
CA TYR A 36 1.60 -6.18 1.17
C TYR A 36 0.12 -6.39 1.46
N SER A 37 -0.20 -7.44 2.19
CA SER A 37 -1.49 -7.64 2.86
C SER A 37 -1.30 -8.55 4.08
N CYS A 38 -2.35 -9.15 4.63
CA CYS A 38 -2.24 -10.09 5.73
C CYS A 38 -3.16 -11.31 5.58
N ALA A 39 -2.87 -12.33 6.38
CA ALA A 39 -3.78 -13.45 6.61
C ALA A 39 -3.87 -13.80 8.09
N CYS A 40 -4.96 -14.44 8.50
CA CYS A 40 -5.09 -15.02 9.84
C CYS A 40 -5.81 -16.37 9.79
N ILE A 41 -5.63 -17.16 10.85
CA ILE A 41 -6.39 -18.40 11.05
C ILE A 41 -7.60 -18.06 11.92
N LEU A 42 -8.79 -18.42 11.44
CA LEU A 42 -10.06 -18.26 12.15
C LEU A 42 -10.24 -19.37 13.19
N PRO A 43 -11.20 -19.23 14.14
CA PRO A 43 -11.44 -20.24 15.18
C PRO A 43 -11.79 -21.64 14.65
N ASP A 44 -12.35 -21.73 13.44
CA ASP A 44 -12.67 -22.99 12.75
C ASP A 44 -11.46 -23.64 12.06
N GLY A 45 -10.29 -23.01 12.12
CA GLY A 45 -9.04 -23.47 11.51
C GLY A 45 -8.84 -23.07 10.06
N SER A 46 -9.80 -22.37 9.43
CA SER A 46 -9.65 -21.86 8.06
C SER A 46 -8.72 -20.63 8.01
N GLU A 47 -7.98 -20.46 6.91
CA GLU A 47 -7.18 -19.25 6.68
C GLU A 47 -8.04 -18.19 5.98
N LEU A 48 -8.20 -17.03 6.62
CA LEU A 48 -8.74 -15.83 6.00
C LEU A 48 -7.59 -15.07 5.32
N ASP A 49 -7.59 -15.07 3.98
CA ASP A 49 -6.68 -14.26 3.17
C ASP A 49 -7.28 -12.87 2.94
N PHE A 50 -6.64 -11.85 3.53
CA PHE A 50 -7.14 -10.49 3.52
C PHE A 50 -6.71 -9.69 2.28
N SER A 51 -5.87 -10.26 1.41
CA SER A 51 -5.45 -9.62 0.15
C SER A 51 -6.59 -9.40 -0.84
N LYS A 52 -7.72 -10.08 -0.63
CA LYS A 52 -8.96 -9.91 -1.39
C LYS A 52 -9.82 -8.73 -0.91
N PHE A 53 -9.45 -8.10 0.19
CA PHE A 53 -10.19 -6.98 0.78
C PHE A 53 -9.36 -5.71 0.79
N ILE A 54 -8.11 -5.81 1.23
CA ILE A 54 -7.22 -4.65 1.34
C ILE A 54 -5.80 -5.04 0.95
N VAL A 55 -5.11 -4.11 0.31
CA VAL A 55 -3.68 -4.20 0.03
C VAL A 55 -2.98 -2.88 0.30
N ILE A 56 -1.69 -2.96 0.59
CA ILE A 56 -0.80 -1.81 0.72
C ILE A 56 0.14 -1.80 -0.48
N GLU A 57 0.14 -0.69 -1.21
CA GLU A 57 1.07 -0.38 -2.29
C GLU A 57 2.12 0.61 -1.76
N ARG A 58 3.41 0.33 -1.90
CA ARG A 58 4.48 1.18 -1.37
C ARG A 58 5.24 1.85 -2.50
N LYS A 59 5.50 3.15 -2.36
CA LYS A 59 6.49 3.90 -3.15
C LYS A 59 7.64 4.39 -2.28
N MET A 60 8.86 4.23 -2.78
CA MET A 60 10.10 4.59 -2.09
C MET A 60 10.26 6.10 -1.89
N ASN A 61 9.66 6.91 -2.75
CA ASN A 61 9.67 8.36 -2.64
C ASN A 61 8.68 9.02 -3.60
N LEU A 62 8.61 10.35 -3.53
CA LEU A 62 7.81 11.17 -4.44
C LEU A 62 8.27 11.07 -5.91
N ASP A 63 9.54 10.78 -6.20
CA ASP A 63 10.02 10.62 -7.58
C ASP A 63 9.45 9.38 -8.24
N GLU A 64 9.42 8.26 -7.52
CA GLU A 64 8.77 7.03 -7.95
C GLU A 64 7.26 7.25 -8.14
N LEU A 65 6.61 7.95 -7.20
CA LEU A 65 5.21 8.31 -7.34
C LEU A 65 4.94 9.17 -8.59
N CYS A 66 5.80 10.16 -8.86
CA CYS A 66 5.72 10.96 -10.08
C CYS A 66 5.87 10.11 -11.35
N GLN A 67 6.75 9.10 -11.32
CA GLN A 67 6.90 8.16 -12.43
C GLN A 67 5.63 7.35 -12.65
N CYS A 68 5.01 6.86 -11.56
CA CYS A 68 3.72 6.15 -11.60
C CYS A 68 2.60 7.02 -12.18
N PHE A 69 2.47 8.28 -11.80
CA PHE A 69 1.42 9.17 -12.33
C PHE A 69 1.75 9.85 -13.66
N GLY A 70 3.01 9.82 -14.08
CA GLY A 70 3.49 10.34 -15.35
C GLY A 70 3.64 9.24 -16.38
N ARG A 71 4.87 8.75 -16.56
CA ARG A 71 5.24 7.84 -17.65
C ARG A 71 4.55 6.48 -17.55
N GLU A 72 4.29 6.01 -16.33
CA GLU A 72 3.72 4.68 -16.09
C GLU A 72 2.22 4.73 -15.76
N ARG A 73 1.58 5.90 -15.98
CA ARG A 73 0.20 6.13 -15.57
C ARG A 73 -0.77 5.06 -16.03
N ALA A 74 -0.72 4.70 -17.31
CA ALA A 74 -1.62 3.69 -17.85
C ALA A 74 -1.44 2.31 -17.18
N ARG A 75 -0.21 1.98 -16.74
CA ARG A 75 0.04 0.74 -15.99
C ARG A 75 -0.49 0.85 -14.57
N PHE A 76 -0.25 1.96 -13.92
CA PHE A 76 -0.67 2.21 -12.54
C PHE A 76 -2.21 2.27 -12.43
N GLU A 77 -2.89 2.96 -13.36
CA GLU A 77 -4.36 2.97 -13.43
C GLU A 77 -4.93 1.56 -13.57
N ARG A 78 -4.34 0.69 -14.41
CA ARG A 78 -4.78 -0.73 -14.53
C ARG A 78 -4.62 -1.56 -13.25
N GLU A 79 -3.70 -1.20 -12.36
CA GLU A 79 -3.60 -1.86 -11.05
C GLU A 79 -4.76 -1.43 -10.13
N PHE A 80 -5.12 -0.15 -10.16
CA PHE A 80 -6.27 0.37 -9.41
C PHE A 80 -7.61 -0.11 -9.98
N ASP A 81 -7.76 -0.17 -11.30
CA ASP A 81 -8.96 -0.69 -11.94
C ASP A 81 -9.21 -2.16 -11.54
N ARG A 82 -8.16 -3.00 -11.60
CA ARG A 82 -8.25 -4.40 -11.17
C ARG A 82 -8.62 -4.54 -9.69
N ALA A 83 -8.06 -3.69 -8.83
CA ALA A 83 -8.41 -3.69 -7.41
C ALA A 83 -9.87 -3.27 -7.21
N ALA A 84 -10.32 -2.21 -7.87
CA ALA A 84 -11.69 -1.72 -7.79
C ALA A 84 -12.72 -2.74 -8.30
N GLU A 85 -12.44 -3.41 -9.43
CA GLU A 85 -13.28 -4.49 -9.97
C GLU A 85 -13.40 -5.67 -8.99
N ALA A 86 -12.33 -5.96 -8.24
CA ALA A 86 -12.32 -7.01 -7.22
C ALA A 86 -12.84 -6.55 -5.84
N GLY A 87 -13.23 -5.27 -5.69
CA GLY A 87 -13.65 -4.70 -4.40
C GLY A 87 -12.51 -4.54 -3.39
N ILE A 88 -11.26 -4.53 -3.84
CA ILE A 88 -10.05 -4.41 -3.01
C ILE A 88 -9.74 -2.93 -2.77
N ARG A 89 -9.60 -2.54 -1.50
CA ARG A 89 -9.14 -1.22 -1.09
C ARG A 89 -7.61 -1.14 -1.15
N ILE A 90 -7.08 -0.06 -1.73
CA ILE A 90 -5.64 0.22 -1.77
C ILE A 90 -5.28 1.32 -0.78
N TYR A 91 -4.30 1.04 0.08
CA TYR A 91 -3.53 2.03 0.83
C TYR A 91 -2.22 2.29 0.10
N LEU A 92 -2.00 3.53 -0.35
CA LEU A 92 -0.76 3.95 -0.96
C LEU A 92 0.15 4.58 0.10
N LEU A 93 1.26 3.91 0.41
CA LEU A 93 2.29 4.42 1.32
C LEU A 93 3.44 5.03 0.53
N VAL A 94 3.78 6.29 0.80
CA VAL A 94 4.87 6.98 0.10
C VAL A 94 5.93 7.46 1.09
N GLU A 95 7.14 6.93 0.96
CA GLU A 95 8.24 7.23 1.87
C GLU A 95 8.87 8.61 1.61
N GLY A 96 9.29 9.31 2.66
CA GLY A 96 9.98 10.60 2.58
C GLY A 96 9.19 11.76 1.97
N GLY A 97 7.93 11.54 1.58
CA GLY A 97 7.01 12.56 1.11
C GLY A 97 6.33 13.32 2.24
N THR A 98 5.79 14.48 1.92
CA THR A 98 4.77 15.19 2.71
C THR A 98 3.93 16.02 1.73
N TRP A 99 2.76 16.49 2.15
CA TRP A 99 1.96 17.41 1.33
C TRP A 99 2.72 18.69 1.01
N GLU A 100 3.47 19.26 1.97
CA GLU A 100 4.27 20.45 1.75
C GLU A 100 5.34 20.21 0.69
N LYS A 101 5.93 19.01 0.64
CA LYS A 101 6.87 18.67 -0.44
C LYS A 101 6.17 18.53 -1.78
N VAL A 102 4.99 17.91 -1.83
CA VAL A 102 4.19 17.75 -3.05
C VAL A 102 3.79 19.12 -3.61
N TYR A 103 3.15 19.98 -2.82
CA TYR A 103 2.71 21.31 -3.26
C TYR A 103 3.86 22.22 -3.70
N ASN A 104 5.01 22.14 -3.02
CA ASN A 104 6.18 22.96 -3.33
C ASN A 104 7.13 22.33 -4.37
N GLY A 105 6.78 21.18 -4.96
CA GLY A 105 7.64 20.51 -5.95
C GLY A 105 9.01 20.05 -5.41
N LYS A 106 9.09 19.70 -4.12
CA LYS A 106 10.34 19.28 -3.47
C LYS A 106 10.65 17.80 -3.73
N TYR A 107 10.94 17.49 -4.98
CA TYR A 107 11.38 16.20 -5.50
C TYR A 107 12.22 16.43 -6.78
N ARG A 108 12.86 15.40 -7.32
CA ARG A 108 13.79 15.53 -8.47
C ARG A 108 13.08 15.47 -9.83
N SER A 109 11.95 14.77 -9.90
CA SER A 109 11.12 14.64 -11.10
C SER A 109 10.68 16.01 -11.61
N LEU A 110 10.61 16.16 -12.94
CA LEU A 110 10.06 17.34 -13.61
C LEU A 110 8.53 17.32 -13.70
N PHE A 111 7.88 16.35 -13.06
CA PHE A 111 6.42 16.27 -13.03
C PHE A 111 5.84 17.46 -12.27
N ALA A 112 4.92 18.19 -12.90
CA ALA A 112 4.42 19.44 -12.33
C ALA A 112 3.72 19.19 -10.98
N PRO A 113 3.99 20.01 -9.93
CA PRO A 113 3.37 19.86 -8.61
C PRO A 113 1.85 19.82 -8.66
N GLN A 114 1.23 20.69 -9.45
CA GLN A 114 -0.22 20.72 -9.62
C GLN A 114 -0.75 19.43 -10.26
N ALA A 115 -0.01 18.85 -11.20
CA ALA A 115 -0.38 17.58 -11.83
C ALA A 115 -0.25 16.39 -10.87
N LEU A 116 0.73 16.42 -9.95
CA LEU A 116 0.87 15.42 -8.90
C LEU A 116 -0.30 15.46 -7.93
N VAL A 117 -0.64 16.65 -7.41
CA VAL A 117 -1.81 16.85 -6.54
C VAL A 117 -3.09 16.37 -7.22
N ALA A 118 -3.34 16.85 -8.45
CA ALA A 118 -4.53 16.46 -9.21
C ALA A 118 -4.60 14.93 -9.46
N SER A 119 -3.45 14.28 -9.69
CA SER A 119 -3.41 12.83 -9.87
C SER A 119 -3.73 12.07 -8.59
N ILE A 120 -3.16 12.49 -7.46
CA ILE A 120 -3.45 11.88 -6.14
C ILE A 120 -4.95 12.00 -5.84
N ASP A 121 -5.52 13.20 -5.96
CA ASP A 121 -6.93 13.43 -5.64
C ASP A 121 -7.88 12.73 -6.62
N ALA A 122 -7.51 12.64 -7.90
CA ALA A 122 -8.27 11.87 -8.87
C ALA A 122 -8.30 10.37 -8.54
N PHE A 123 -7.22 9.79 -8.00
CA PHE A 123 -7.21 8.38 -7.59
C PHE A 123 -7.97 8.16 -6.28
N ARG A 124 -7.88 9.10 -5.33
CA ARG A 124 -8.72 9.10 -4.12
C ARG A 124 -10.20 9.11 -4.47
N ALA A 125 -10.62 10.02 -5.33
CA ALA A 125 -12.02 10.17 -5.72
C ALA A 125 -12.55 8.98 -6.54
N ARG A 126 -11.76 8.47 -7.47
CA ARG A 126 -12.18 7.36 -8.36
C ARG A 126 -12.18 6.00 -7.67
N TYR A 127 -11.19 5.74 -6.80
CA TYR A 127 -10.93 4.40 -6.27
C TYR A 127 -11.08 4.27 -4.75
N GLY A 128 -11.34 5.37 -4.03
CA GLY A 128 -11.34 5.37 -2.56
C GLY A 128 -9.95 5.11 -1.95
N MET A 129 -8.89 5.31 -2.74
CA MET A 129 -7.50 5.12 -2.33
C MET A 129 -7.18 5.93 -1.07
N GLN A 130 -6.58 5.29 -0.07
CA GLN A 130 -5.99 6.00 1.08
C GLN A 130 -4.53 6.32 0.78
N LEU A 131 -4.04 7.46 1.26
CA LEU A 131 -2.64 7.87 1.06
C LEU A 131 -2.06 8.31 2.39
N ASP A 132 -0.95 7.68 2.76
CA ASP A 132 -0.13 8.10 3.89
C ASP A 132 1.31 8.38 3.45
N PHE A 133 1.87 9.42 4.04
CA PHE A 133 3.28 9.74 3.93
C PHE A 133 4.00 9.32 5.21
N CYS A 134 5.17 8.70 5.07
CA CYS A 134 5.94 8.28 6.23
C CYS A 134 7.44 8.31 5.98
N LYS A 135 8.25 8.13 7.04
CA LYS A 135 9.67 7.85 6.87
C LYS A 135 9.89 6.37 6.58
N ALA A 136 10.96 6.04 5.86
CA ALA A 136 11.31 4.65 5.54
C ALA A 136 11.45 3.76 6.80
N GLU A 137 11.99 4.31 7.89
CA GLU A 137 12.11 3.62 9.19
C GLU A 137 10.76 3.33 9.87
N THR A 138 9.70 4.03 9.48
CA THR A 138 8.35 3.91 10.03
C THR A 138 7.45 3.01 9.19
N THR A 139 7.78 2.78 7.91
CA THR A 139 6.95 2.03 6.96
C THR A 139 6.50 0.67 7.48
N GLY A 140 7.41 -0.12 8.08
CA GLY A 140 7.08 -1.45 8.60
C GLY A 140 6.01 -1.42 9.69
N ARG A 141 6.08 -0.44 10.60
CA ARG A 141 5.09 -0.26 11.67
C ARG A 141 3.74 0.20 11.13
N LEU A 142 3.74 1.13 10.16
CA LEU A 142 2.49 1.56 9.53
C LEU A 142 1.81 0.44 8.74
N ILE A 143 2.58 -0.41 8.06
CA ILE A 143 2.05 -1.62 7.43
C ILE A 143 1.34 -2.48 8.50
N HIS A 144 1.99 -2.75 9.62
CA HIS A 144 1.36 -3.50 10.71
C HIS A 144 0.06 -2.84 11.18
N ASP A 145 0.09 -1.54 11.49
CA ASP A 145 -1.02 -0.84 12.12
C ASP A 145 -2.25 -0.75 11.21
N ILE A 146 -2.05 -0.48 9.92
CA ILE A 146 -3.11 -0.47 8.91
C ILE A 146 -3.74 -1.85 8.77
N LEU A 147 -2.91 -2.89 8.55
CA LEU A 147 -3.40 -4.26 8.35
C LEU A 147 -4.12 -4.79 9.59
N TYR A 148 -3.55 -4.56 10.77
CA TYR A 148 -4.14 -4.98 12.03
C TYR A 148 -5.50 -4.32 12.25
N ARG A 149 -5.61 -3.00 12.01
CA ARG A 149 -6.86 -2.28 12.21
C ARG A 149 -7.93 -2.74 11.22
N GLU A 150 -7.62 -2.79 9.93
CA GLU A 150 -8.58 -3.25 8.90
C GLU A 150 -9.07 -4.68 9.18
N LEU A 151 -8.17 -5.60 9.55
CA LEU A 151 -8.55 -6.96 9.92
C LEU A 151 -9.42 -6.99 11.18
N LYS A 152 -9.07 -6.21 12.21
CA LYS A 152 -9.81 -6.18 13.47
C LYS A 152 -11.24 -5.70 13.26
N GLU A 153 -11.43 -4.55 12.61
CA GLU A 153 -12.76 -3.98 12.39
C GLU A 153 -13.61 -4.90 11.49
N TYR A 154 -13.00 -5.56 10.50
CA TYR A 154 -13.69 -6.57 9.69
C TYR A 154 -14.20 -7.74 10.52
N LEU A 155 -13.38 -8.29 11.41
CA LEU A 155 -13.77 -9.40 12.27
C LEU A 155 -14.84 -9.00 13.30
N GLU A 156 -14.72 -7.81 13.92
CA GLU A 156 -15.74 -7.30 14.85
C GLU A 156 -17.10 -7.10 14.14
N GLY A 157 -17.09 -6.64 12.89
CA GLY A 157 -18.32 -6.51 12.09
C GLY A 157 -18.91 -7.83 11.58
N MET A 158 -18.21 -8.98 11.72
CA MET A 158 -18.76 -10.30 11.41
C MET A 158 -19.55 -10.91 12.58
N GLU A 159 -19.37 -10.39 13.80
CA GLU A 159 -20.06 -10.86 14.99
C GLU A 159 -21.49 -10.27 15.15
N GLU A 160 -21.82 -9.25 14.34
CA GLU A 160 -23.14 -8.60 14.26
C GLU A 160 -24.08 -9.25 13.24
#